data_AF-A0A1M2VTT9-F1
#
_entry.id   AF-A0A1M2VTT9-F1
#
_cell.length_a   1.000
_cell.length_b   1.000
_cell.length_c   1.000
_cell.angle_alpha   90.00
_cell.angle_beta   90.00
_cell.angle_gamma   90.00
#
_symmetry.space_group_name_H-M   'P 1'
#
loop_
_entity.id
_entity.type
_entity.pdbx_description
1 polymer ?
#
loop_
_entity_poly.entity_id
_entity_poly.type
_entity_poly.pdbx_seq_one_letter_code
_entity_poly.pdbx_strand_id
1 'polypeptide(L)'
;MSAARVDSCARCARPNHRAYIPDPHPSIYQPGDIWAAREHVSSAIHRLFKASLLAAHSIYASRRAFGSAITWGSARSRRSIGLGPKSRPCLILQVTAQDVIICLLASFDGESRLSALPKVLQYICIPIHPHPLARHPNTHCHTTPEWPEEGMWLIASPFRLQGRVEGRWQDRRPQGSRNGSFQLSPAETEAIIRACEQKQSHWEALCGTHEKAAKNYLEEYEAPANANVEGTPSPAASVTSRSKNSPRLGALRKKIFSGSKSTLNLPE
;
A
#
# COMPACT_ATOMS: atom_id res chain seq x y z
N MET A 1 -15.16 32.59 -20.42
CA MET A 1 -14.51 31.27 -20.28
C MET A 1 -15.37 30.42 -19.36
N SER A 2 -16.10 29.44 -19.91
CA SER A 2 -16.95 28.54 -19.12
C SER A 2 -16.07 27.51 -18.42
N ALA A 3 -16.10 27.47 -17.09
CA ALA A 3 -15.45 26.40 -16.34
C ALA A 3 -16.11 25.07 -16.74
N ALA A 4 -15.38 24.21 -17.45
CA ALA A 4 -15.85 22.86 -17.75
C ALA A 4 -16.18 22.17 -16.42
N ARG A 5 -17.41 21.64 -16.29
CA ARG A 5 -17.78 20.82 -15.15
C ARG A 5 -16.80 19.66 -15.08
N VAL A 6 -16.06 19.57 -13.98
CA VAL A 6 -15.24 18.40 -13.70
C VAL A 6 -16.20 17.27 -13.42
N ASP A 7 -16.30 16.30 -14.34
CA ASP A 7 -17.08 15.10 -14.11
C ASP A 7 -16.58 14.43 -12.83
N SER A 8 -17.44 14.34 -11.82
CA SER A 8 -17.13 13.67 -10.55
C SER A 8 -17.29 12.16 -10.71
N CYS A 9 -16.41 11.37 -10.10
CA CYS A 9 -16.56 9.91 -10.08
C CYS A 9 -17.87 9.49 -9.40
N ALA A 10 -18.75 8.78 -10.13
CA ALA A 10 -20.06 8.37 -9.62
C ALA A 10 -19.97 7.42 -8.41
N ARG A 11 -18.90 6.62 -8.33
CA ARG A 11 -18.66 5.71 -7.20
C ARG A 11 -18.19 6.43 -5.94
N CYS A 12 -17.43 7.53 -6.05
CA CYS A 12 -17.11 8.38 -4.91
C CYS A 12 -18.38 8.95 -4.25
N ALA A 13 -19.42 9.25 -5.04
CA ALA A 13 -20.69 9.74 -4.51
C ALA A 13 -21.54 8.66 -3.82
N ARG A 14 -21.29 7.37 -4.12
CA ARG A 14 -22.05 6.22 -3.60
C ARG A 14 -21.10 5.03 -3.36
N PRO A 15 -20.22 5.11 -2.35
CA PRO A 15 -19.25 4.05 -2.06
C PRO A 15 -19.96 2.74 -1.72
N ASN A 16 -19.41 1.63 -2.21
CA ASN A 16 -20.01 0.32 -2.00
C ASN A 16 -19.51 -0.30 -0.70
N HIS A 17 -20.32 -0.28 0.36
CA HIS A 17 -19.91 -0.87 1.65
C HIS A 17 -20.31 -2.34 1.83
N ARG A 18 -21.00 -2.96 0.85
CA ARG A 18 -21.44 -4.35 0.91
C ARG A 18 -20.25 -5.28 1.05
N ALA A 19 -20.28 -6.12 2.08
CA ALA A 19 -19.23 -7.11 2.31
C ALA A 19 -19.04 -8.01 1.08
N TYR A 20 -17.78 -8.19 0.69
CA TYR A 20 -17.38 -9.21 -0.28
C TYR A 20 -17.03 -10.48 0.49
N ILE A 21 -17.81 -11.53 0.27
CA ILE A 21 -17.54 -12.87 0.81
C ILE A 21 -17.04 -13.71 -0.36
N PRO A 22 -15.73 -13.93 -0.47
CA PRO A 22 -15.17 -14.68 -1.56
C PRO A 22 -15.47 -16.18 -1.42
N ASP A 23 -15.31 -16.94 -2.50
CA ASP A 23 -15.52 -18.40 -2.50
C ASP A 23 -14.68 -19.06 -1.38
N PRO A 24 -15.26 -19.98 -0.58
CA PRO A 24 -14.56 -20.62 0.53
C PRO A 24 -13.31 -21.40 0.13
N HIS A 25 -13.10 -21.75 -1.15
CA HIS A 25 -11.87 -22.41 -1.59
C HIS A 25 -10.66 -21.48 -1.41
N PRO A 26 -9.81 -21.72 -0.40
CA PRO A 26 -8.79 -20.75 0.02
C PRO A 26 -7.53 -20.79 -0.86
N SER A 27 -7.48 -21.65 -1.89
CA SER A 27 -6.31 -21.88 -2.73
C SER A 27 -6.42 -21.26 -4.13
N ILE A 28 -7.59 -20.75 -4.52
CA ILE A 28 -7.81 -20.20 -5.86
C ILE A 28 -7.66 -18.68 -5.79
N TYR A 29 -6.54 -18.20 -6.31
CA TYR A 29 -6.35 -16.79 -6.59
C TYR A 29 -7.30 -16.35 -7.71
N GLN A 30 -8.01 -15.25 -7.52
CA GLN A 30 -8.79 -14.63 -8.59
C GLN A 30 -8.25 -13.22 -8.88
N PRO A 31 -8.07 -12.85 -10.15
CA PRO A 31 -7.79 -11.46 -10.52
C PRO A 31 -8.81 -10.51 -9.89
N GLY A 32 -8.33 -9.45 -9.26
CA GLY A 32 -9.13 -8.50 -8.50
C GLY A 32 -9.13 -8.73 -6.99
N ASP A 33 -8.88 -9.95 -6.50
CA ASP A 33 -8.84 -10.21 -5.05
C ASP A 33 -7.70 -9.44 -4.37
N ILE A 34 -7.93 -9.01 -3.13
CA ILE A 34 -6.89 -8.45 -2.26
C ILE A 34 -6.40 -9.51 -1.25
N TRP A 35 -5.11 -9.81 -1.31
CA TRP A 35 -4.44 -10.82 -0.48
C TRP A 35 -3.39 -10.20 0.44
N ALA A 36 -2.98 -10.95 1.46
CA ALA A 36 -1.84 -10.61 2.31
C ALA A 36 -0.56 -11.23 1.74
N ALA A 37 0.44 -10.40 1.44
CA ALA A 37 1.76 -10.82 0.97
C ALA A 37 2.87 -10.37 1.93
N ARG A 38 3.90 -11.21 2.10
CA ARG A 38 5.14 -10.88 2.84
C ARG A 38 6.18 -10.23 1.93
N GLU A 39 5.76 -9.21 1.21
CA GLU A 39 6.63 -8.45 0.31
C GLU A 39 6.90 -7.06 0.89
N HIS A 40 8.12 -6.55 0.70
CA HIS A 40 8.43 -5.18 1.05
C HIS A 40 7.91 -4.24 -0.04
N VAL A 41 7.47 -3.03 0.33
CA VAL A 41 7.02 -2.01 -0.64
C VAL A 41 8.13 -1.68 -1.64
N SER A 42 9.37 -1.55 -1.16
CA SER A 42 10.54 -1.34 -2.02
C SER A 42 10.78 -2.48 -3.02
N SER A 43 10.23 -3.69 -2.83
CA SER A 43 10.38 -4.78 -3.81
C SER A 43 9.84 -4.38 -5.18
N ALA A 44 8.66 -3.75 -5.24
CA ALA A 44 8.08 -3.27 -6.50
C ALA A 44 8.96 -2.21 -7.17
N ILE A 45 9.47 -1.27 -6.35
CA ILE A 45 10.26 -0.12 -6.80
C ILE A 45 11.64 -0.55 -7.29
N HIS A 46 12.35 -1.38 -6.54
CA HIS A 46 13.65 -1.90 -6.98
C HIS A 46 13.55 -2.76 -8.23
N ARG A 47 12.44 -3.48 -8.43
CA ARG A 47 12.21 -4.24 -9.68
C ARG A 47 12.03 -3.33 -10.88
N LEU A 48 11.24 -2.25 -10.73
CA LEU A 48 11.08 -1.23 -11.75
C LEU A 48 12.46 -0.67 -12.17
N PHE A 49 13.29 -0.27 -11.20
CA PHE A 49 14.64 0.23 -11.49
C PHE A 49 15.56 -0.83 -12.07
N LYS A 50 15.54 -2.06 -11.56
CA LYS A 50 16.39 -3.14 -12.06
C LYS A 50 16.14 -3.42 -13.54
N ALA A 51 14.89 -3.45 -13.97
CA ALA A 51 14.55 -3.62 -15.39
C ALA A 51 15.18 -2.52 -16.26
N SER A 52 15.02 -1.26 -15.86
CA SER A 52 15.55 -0.12 -16.62
C SER A 52 17.08 -0.02 -16.59
N LEU A 53 17.71 -0.30 -15.45
CA LEU A 53 19.17 -0.26 -15.32
C LEU A 53 19.84 -1.39 -16.10
N LEU A 54 19.23 -2.58 -16.16
CA LEU A 54 19.70 -3.67 -17.01
C LEU A 54 19.54 -3.34 -18.50
N ALA A 55 18.44 -2.68 -18.89
CA ALA A 55 18.23 -2.23 -20.27
C ALA A 55 19.22 -1.12 -20.69
N ALA A 56 19.53 -0.21 -19.77
CA ALA A 56 20.49 0.88 -20.02
C ALA A 56 21.96 0.40 -20.07
N HIS A 57 22.27 -0.76 -19.45
CA HIS A 57 23.65 -1.23 -19.32
C HIS A 57 23.80 -2.76 -19.44
N SER A 58 24.30 -3.21 -20.60
CA SER A 58 25.05 -4.47 -20.71
C SER A 58 26.35 -4.49 -19.88
N ILE A 59 26.75 -3.37 -19.27
CA ILE A 59 28.11 -3.17 -18.69
C ILE A 59 28.10 -3.06 -17.16
N TYR A 60 26.95 -2.83 -16.51
CA TYR A 60 26.88 -2.62 -15.06
C TYR A 60 26.34 -3.84 -14.29
N ALA A 61 26.86 -5.03 -14.62
CA ALA A 61 26.71 -6.25 -13.81
C ALA A 61 27.50 -6.19 -12.48
N SER A 62 27.48 -5.04 -11.81
CA SER A 62 28.05 -4.87 -10.48
C SER A 62 27.03 -5.39 -9.45
N ARG A 63 27.30 -6.61 -9.00
CA ARG A 63 26.67 -7.35 -7.90
C ARG A 63 26.71 -6.60 -6.56
N ARG A 64 26.04 -5.45 -6.42
CA ARG A 64 25.51 -5.10 -5.10
C ARG A 64 24.20 -5.85 -4.95
N ALA A 65 24.28 -6.95 -4.20
CA ALA A 65 23.10 -7.66 -3.72
C ALA A 65 22.13 -6.61 -3.17
N PHE A 66 20.95 -6.49 -3.80
CA PHE A 66 19.82 -5.64 -3.41
C PHE A 66 19.24 -6.02 -2.02
N GLY A 67 20.01 -6.70 -1.18
CA GLY A 67 19.57 -7.40 0.02
C GLY A 67 19.76 -6.65 1.34
N SER A 68 20.28 -5.41 1.38
CA SER A 68 20.69 -4.86 2.69
C SER A 68 20.69 -3.33 2.88
N ALA A 69 19.92 -2.55 2.11
CA ALA A 69 19.69 -1.14 2.45
C ALA A 69 18.21 -0.77 2.28
N ILE A 70 17.44 -0.94 3.36
CA ILE A 70 16.03 -0.56 3.40
C ILE A 70 15.95 0.98 3.43
N THR A 71 15.45 1.57 2.35
CA THR A 71 15.24 3.01 2.18
C THR A 71 13.78 3.34 1.82
N TRP A 72 13.43 4.62 2.00
CA TRP A 72 12.10 5.22 2.19
C TRP A 72 11.13 4.37 3.05
N GLY A 73 11.42 4.34 4.36
CA GLY A 73 10.53 3.72 5.36
C GLY A 73 11.26 3.01 6.51
N SER A 74 12.51 2.57 6.34
CA SER A 74 13.21 1.86 7.43
C SER A 74 13.50 2.73 8.66
N ALA A 75 13.65 4.05 8.49
CA ALA A 75 13.80 4.96 9.63
C ALA A 75 12.50 5.11 10.44
N ARG A 76 11.32 4.93 9.82
CA ARG A 76 10.01 5.11 10.49
C ARG A 76 9.34 3.79 10.89
N SER A 77 9.63 2.69 10.18
CA SER A 77 9.25 1.32 10.55
C SER A 77 10.19 0.70 11.61
N ARG A 78 11.22 1.42 12.09
CA ARG A 78 12.12 0.98 13.18
C ARG A 78 11.45 0.80 14.55
N ARG A 79 10.15 1.04 14.69
CA ARG A 79 9.41 0.68 15.92
C ARG A 79 9.07 -0.81 16.03
N SER A 80 9.38 -1.64 15.03
CA SER A 80 9.23 -3.09 15.12
C SER A 80 10.58 -3.80 15.16
N ILE A 81 11.43 -3.45 16.12
CA ILE A 81 12.59 -4.27 16.49
C ILE A 81 12.03 -5.58 17.07
N GLY A 82 12.03 -6.66 16.27
CA GLY A 82 11.66 -8.01 16.72
C GLY A 82 10.40 -8.64 16.11
N LEU A 83 9.65 -7.94 15.26
CA LEU A 83 8.53 -8.54 14.52
C LEU A 83 8.99 -8.79 13.09
N GLY A 84 8.85 -10.05 12.63
CA GLY A 84 9.20 -10.45 11.26
C GLY A 84 8.51 -9.62 10.17
N PRO A 85 8.76 -9.92 8.88
CA PRO A 85 8.20 -9.15 7.77
C PRO A 85 6.69 -9.03 7.91
N LYS A 86 6.20 -7.80 8.10
CA LYS A 86 4.79 -7.48 8.24
C LYS A 86 4.09 -7.72 6.90
N SER A 87 3.02 -8.49 6.94
CA SER A 87 2.17 -8.75 5.78
C SER A 87 1.46 -7.49 5.32
N ARG A 88 1.34 -7.33 4.01
CA ARG A 88 0.77 -6.14 3.37
C ARG A 88 -0.33 -6.56 2.40
N PRO A 89 -1.34 -5.69 2.19
CA PRO A 89 -2.33 -5.95 1.17
C PRO A 89 -1.66 -5.92 -0.21
N CYS A 90 -2.05 -6.84 -1.08
CA CYS A 90 -1.67 -6.89 -2.49
C CYS A 90 -2.88 -7.21 -3.35
N LEU A 91 -2.94 -6.63 -4.53
CA LEU A 91 -3.93 -6.91 -5.56
C LEU A 91 -3.41 -8.01 -6.47
N ILE A 92 -4.19 -9.07 -6.66
CA ILE A 92 -3.94 -10.09 -7.68
C ILE A 92 -4.34 -9.53 -9.04
N LEU A 93 -3.40 -9.44 -9.98
CA LEU A 93 -3.67 -9.00 -11.34
C LEU A 93 -3.84 -10.17 -12.29
N GLN A 94 -2.96 -11.16 -12.19
CA GLN A 94 -2.95 -12.32 -13.08
C GLN A 94 -2.48 -13.56 -12.34
N VAL A 95 -3.05 -14.70 -12.70
CA VAL A 95 -2.73 -16.01 -12.16
C VAL A 95 -2.45 -16.93 -13.33
N THR A 96 -1.28 -17.56 -13.34
CA THR A 96 -0.92 -18.61 -14.28
C THR A 96 -0.66 -19.91 -13.52
N ALA A 97 -0.37 -20.99 -14.23
CA ALA A 97 -0.06 -22.27 -13.59
C ALA A 97 1.22 -22.22 -12.71
N GLN A 98 2.11 -21.24 -12.94
CA GLN A 98 3.38 -21.12 -12.23
C GLN A 98 3.47 -19.85 -11.37
N ASP A 99 2.78 -18.79 -11.77
CA ASP A 99 3.08 -17.43 -11.32
C ASP A 99 1.82 -16.70 -10.88
N VAL A 100 1.97 -15.87 -9.84
CA VAL A 100 0.96 -14.91 -9.42
C VAL A 100 1.56 -13.51 -9.56
N ILE A 101 0.97 -12.70 -10.43
CA ILE A 101 1.39 -11.32 -10.67
C ILE A 101 0.55 -10.39 -9.79
N ILE A 102 1.23 -9.56 -9.00
CA ILE A 102 0.59 -8.70 -8.01
C ILE A 102 1.03 -7.25 -8.12
N CYS A 103 0.19 -6.35 -7.59
CA CYS A 103 0.56 -5.00 -7.18
C CYS A 103 0.45 -4.87 -5.66
N LEU A 104 1.37 -4.14 -5.02
CA LEU A 104 1.30 -3.90 -3.58
C LEU A 104 0.42 -2.70 -3.26
N LEU A 105 -0.27 -2.78 -2.13
CA LEU A 105 -0.98 -1.67 -1.52
C LEU A 105 -0.18 -1.18 -0.30
N ALA A 106 -0.09 0.15 -0.14
CA ALA A 106 0.65 0.76 0.96
C ALA A 106 0.08 2.13 1.34
N SER A 107 0.26 2.48 2.61
CA SER A 107 0.20 3.86 3.08
C SER A 107 1.60 4.38 3.38
N PHE A 108 1.84 5.66 3.13
CA PHE A 108 3.13 6.32 3.34
C PHE A 108 3.04 7.25 4.56
N ASP A 109 2.84 6.67 5.74
CA ASP A 109 2.64 7.41 7.01
C ASP A 109 1.45 8.39 6.99
N GLY A 110 0.40 8.05 6.24
CA GLY A 110 -0.76 8.93 6.06
C GLY A 110 -0.51 10.13 5.14
N GLU A 111 0.67 10.19 4.49
CA GLU A 111 0.91 11.19 3.46
C GLU A 111 -0.04 10.94 2.27
N SER A 112 -0.88 11.93 2.03
CA SER A 112 -1.92 11.93 1.00
C SER A 112 -1.62 12.92 -0.12
N ARG A 113 -0.56 13.74 0.03
CA ARG A 113 -0.11 14.66 -1.02
C ARG A 113 0.85 13.93 -1.94
N LEU A 114 0.50 13.87 -3.22
CA LEU A 114 1.37 13.28 -4.24
C LEU A 114 2.76 13.91 -4.23
N SER A 115 2.84 15.25 -4.16
CA SER A 115 4.10 16.00 -4.19
C SER A 115 5.06 15.72 -3.03
N ALA A 116 4.59 15.09 -1.96
CA ALA A 116 5.42 14.74 -0.81
C ALA A 116 6.03 13.32 -0.93
N LEU A 117 5.57 12.52 -1.90
CA LEU A 117 6.18 11.24 -2.22
C LEU A 117 7.45 11.43 -3.09
N PRO A 118 8.43 10.52 -3.04
CA PRO A 118 9.53 10.46 -4.01
C PRO A 118 8.99 10.41 -5.43
N LYS A 119 9.68 11.03 -6.40
CA LYS A 119 9.21 11.13 -7.79
C LYS A 119 8.81 9.79 -8.41
N VAL A 120 9.53 8.71 -8.12
CA VAL A 120 9.16 7.37 -8.61
C VAL A 120 7.80 6.92 -8.07
N LEU A 121 7.48 7.21 -6.82
CA LEU A 121 6.18 6.93 -6.22
C LEU A 121 5.09 7.86 -6.75
N GLN A 122 5.40 9.14 -6.98
CA GLN A 122 4.47 10.06 -7.67
C GLN A 122 4.05 9.51 -9.04
N TYR A 123 5.00 8.85 -9.70
CA TYR A 123 4.83 8.29 -11.01
C TYR A 123 4.01 6.98 -11.01
N ILE A 124 4.31 6.03 -10.13
CA ILE A 124 3.67 4.70 -10.14
C ILE A 124 2.47 4.53 -9.20
N CYS A 125 2.23 5.42 -8.25
CA CYS A 125 1.13 5.24 -7.31
C CYS A 125 -0.22 5.64 -7.92
N ILE A 126 -1.24 4.83 -7.64
CA ILE A 126 -2.65 5.09 -7.95
C ILE A 126 -3.40 5.19 -6.62
N PRO A 127 -4.06 6.32 -6.33
CA PRO A 127 -4.91 6.47 -5.15
C PRO A 127 -6.01 5.41 -5.07
N ILE A 128 -6.28 4.88 -3.88
CA ILE A 128 -7.45 4.05 -3.60
C ILE A 128 -8.45 4.86 -2.79
N HIS A 129 -9.67 5.04 -3.28
CA HIS A 129 -10.70 5.77 -2.53
C HIS A 129 -10.92 5.12 -1.14
N PRO A 130 -11.05 5.90 -0.04
CA PRO A 130 -11.34 7.34 0.06
C PRO A 130 -10.13 8.29 0.03
N HIS A 131 -9.03 7.97 -0.65
CA HIS A 131 -7.89 8.87 -0.79
C HIS A 131 -8.26 10.31 -1.23
N PRO A 132 -7.72 11.39 -0.63
CA PRO A 132 -8.08 12.78 -0.95
C PRO A 132 -7.85 13.22 -2.41
N LEU A 133 -6.97 12.51 -3.12
CA LEU A 133 -6.69 12.70 -4.56
C LEU A 133 -7.62 11.91 -5.50
N ALA A 134 -8.51 11.07 -4.95
CA ALA A 134 -9.50 10.29 -5.70
C ALA A 134 -10.70 11.16 -6.14
N ARG A 135 -10.43 12.31 -6.76
CA ARG A 135 -11.46 13.30 -7.16
C ARG A 135 -11.91 13.15 -8.60
N HIS A 136 -11.00 12.73 -9.48
CA HIS A 136 -11.26 12.64 -10.90
C HIS A 136 -11.55 11.19 -11.33
N PRO A 137 -12.50 10.96 -12.24
CA PRO A 137 -12.70 9.67 -12.88
C PRO A 137 -11.37 9.17 -13.47
N ASN A 138 -11.14 7.87 -13.39
CA ASN A 138 -9.97 7.18 -13.97
C ASN A 138 -8.60 7.55 -13.37
N THR A 139 -8.53 8.36 -12.30
CA THR A 139 -7.27 8.67 -11.61
C THR A 139 -7.09 7.90 -10.29
N HIS A 140 -8.04 7.04 -9.95
CA HIS A 140 -8.08 6.25 -8.72
C HIS A 140 -8.86 4.96 -8.97
N CYS A 141 -8.79 4.03 -8.03
CA CYS A 141 -9.63 2.85 -8.03
C CYS A 141 -10.44 2.72 -6.73
N HIS A 142 -11.45 1.87 -6.78
CA HIS A 142 -12.26 1.51 -5.62
C HIS A 142 -12.16 0.01 -5.36
N THR A 143 -12.27 -0.37 -4.10
CA THR A 143 -12.48 -1.77 -3.72
C THR A 143 -13.97 -2.02 -3.48
N THR A 144 -14.38 -3.29 -3.51
CA THR A 144 -15.64 -3.78 -2.95
C THR A 144 -15.31 -4.78 -1.84
N PRO A 145 -15.71 -4.51 -0.59
CA PRO A 145 -16.28 -3.25 -0.15
C PRO A 145 -15.27 -2.09 -0.24
N GLU A 146 -15.73 -0.85 -0.08
CA GLU A 146 -14.89 0.34 -0.07
C GLU A 146 -13.80 0.26 1.01
N TRP A 147 -12.60 0.73 0.67
CA TRP A 147 -11.46 0.69 1.56
C TRP A 147 -11.73 1.55 2.81
N PRO A 148 -11.38 1.09 4.03
CA PRO A 148 -11.80 1.77 5.25
C PRO A 148 -11.01 3.03 5.59
N GLU A 149 -9.76 3.13 5.13
CA GLU A 149 -8.81 4.16 5.57
C GLU A 149 -8.42 5.09 4.42
N GLU A 150 -8.26 6.38 4.71
CA GLU A 150 -7.66 7.32 3.75
C GLU A 150 -6.15 7.06 3.59
N GLY A 151 -5.55 7.63 2.53
CA GLY A 151 -4.09 7.56 2.34
C GLY A 151 -3.57 6.22 1.82
N MET A 152 -4.45 5.35 1.34
CA MET A 152 -4.07 4.09 0.70
C MET A 152 -3.71 4.30 -0.78
N TRP A 153 -2.60 3.70 -1.20
CA TRP A 153 -2.08 3.75 -2.55
C TRP A 153 -1.89 2.33 -3.09
N LEU A 154 -2.25 2.13 -4.35
CA LEU A 154 -1.82 0.99 -5.15
C LEU A 154 -0.51 1.36 -5.86
N ILE A 155 0.49 0.50 -5.78
CA ILE A 155 1.77 0.68 -6.49
C ILE A 155 1.67 -0.03 -7.84
N ALA A 156 1.44 0.74 -8.91
CA ALA A 156 1.27 0.24 -10.27
C ALA A 156 2.60 -0.14 -10.94
N SER A 157 3.30 -1.08 -10.31
CA SER A 157 4.53 -1.70 -10.77
C SER A 157 4.39 -3.20 -10.51
N PRO A 158 3.74 -3.95 -11.42
CA PRO A 158 3.40 -5.34 -11.21
C PRO A 158 4.65 -6.22 -11.13
N PHE A 159 4.60 -7.25 -10.28
CA PHE A 159 5.69 -8.22 -10.22
C PHE A 159 5.19 -9.62 -9.83
N ARG A 160 5.99 -10.62 -10.20
CA ARG A 160 5.80 -12.00 -9.75
C ARG A 160 6.04 -12.11 -8.25
N LEU A 161 5.02 -12.56 -7.52
CA LEU A 161 5.11 -12.88 -6.11
C LEU A 161 6.19 -13.95 -5.87
N GLN A 162 7.13 -13.68 -4.96
CA GLN A 162 8.19 -14.65 -4.60
C GLN A 162 7.88 -15.39 -3.30
N GLY A 163 7.21 -14.71 -2.37
CA GLY A 163 6.78 -15.29 -1.11
C GLY A 163 5.51 -16.14 -1.22
N ARG A 164 5.10 -16.70 -0.08
CA ARG A 164 3.73 -17.20 0.08
C ARG A 164 2.80 -16.04 0.40
N VAL A 165 1.59 -16.08 -0.14
CA VAL A 165 0.49 -15.32 0.46
C VAL A 165 0.14 -15.93 1.82
N GLU A 166 -0.37 -15.10 2.73
CA GLU A 166 -0.84 -15.58 4.05
C GLU A 166 -2.34 -15.85 4.11
N GLY A 167 -3.03 -15.64 2.98
CA GLY A 167 -4.47 -15.65 2.89
C GLY A 167 -5.01 -14.31 2.43
N ARG A 168 -6.33 -14.20 2.35
CA ARG A 168 -7.02 -13.00 1.91
C ARG A 168 -6.88 -11.86 2.92
N TRP A 169 -6.84 -10.62 2.42
CA TRP A 169 -6.82 -9.45 3.30
C TRP A 169 -8.20 -9.30 3.96
N GLN A 170 -8.26 -9.44 5.28
CA GLN A 170 -9.53 -9.49 6.01
C GLN A 170 -10.22 -8.14 6.08
N ASP A 171 -11.53 -8.12 5.82
CA ASP A 171 -12.38 -6.97 6.10
C ASP A 171 -12.64 -6.83 7.61
N ARG A 172 -11.87 -5.93 8.25
CA ARG A 172 -11.94 -5.67 9.69
C ARG A 172 -12.84 -4.48 10.06
N ARG A 173 -13.65 -3.99 9.13
CA ARG A 173 -14.60 -2.91 9.40
C ARG A 173 -15.65 -3.38 10.43
N PRO A 174 -16.27 -2.47 11.20
CA PRO A 174 -17.32 -2.85 12.15
C PRO A 174 -18.48 -3.65 11.52
N GLN A 175 -18.82 -3.34 10.27
CA GLN A 175 -19.83 -4.00 9.44
C GLN A 175 -19.27 -5.13 8.56
N GLY A 176 -17.98 -5.44 8.70
CA GLY A 176 -17.30 -6.49 7.95
C GLY A 176 -17.77 -7.88 8.38
N SER A 177 -17.66 -8.84 7.47
CA SER A 177 -17.90 -10.26 7.79
C SER A 177 -16.61 -10.90 8.30
N ARG A 178 -16.71 -11.89 9.19
CA ARG A 178 -15.56 -12.70 9.65
C ARG A 178 -14.79 -13.35 8.49
N ASN A 179 -15.50 -13.69 7.41
CA ASN A 179 -14.95 -14.27 6.19
C ASN A 179 -14.87 -13.24 5.05
N GLY A 180 -15.06 -11.96 5.36
CA GLY A 180 -15.07 -10.88 4.39
C GLY A 180 -13.66 -10.50 3.93
N SER A 181 -13.55 -10.07 2.68
CA SER A 181 -12.31 -9.53 2.11
C SER A 181 -12.60 -8.33 1.20
N PHE A 182 -11.63 -7.92 0.41
CA PHE A 182 -11.72 -6.84 -0.56
C PHE A 182 -11.40 -7.37 -1.95
N GLN A 183 -12.03 -6.79 -2.96
CA GLN A 183 -11.72 -7.02 -4.36
C GLN A 183 -11.86 -5.75 -5.19
N LEU A 184 -11.24 -5.72 -6.36
CA LEU A 184 -11.62 -4.81 -7.44
C LEU A 184 -12.63 -5.53 -8.35
N SER A 185 -13.51 -4.77 -8.99
CA SER A 185 -14.36 -5.35 -10.05
C SER A 185 -13.49 -5.77 -11.26
N PRO A 186 -13.93 -6.74 -12.09
CA PRO A 186 -13.17 -7.14 -13.27
C PRO A 186 -12.78 -5.97 -14.19
N ALA A 187 -13.68 -5.01 -14.39
CA ALA A 187 -13.42 -3.82 -15.21
C ALA A 187 -12.36 -2.90 -14.59
N GLU A 188 -12.34 -2.76 -13.26
CA GLU A 188 -11.30 -2.00 -12.55
C GLU A 188 -9.96 -2.72 -12.57
N THR A 189 -9.94 -4.02 -12.32
CA THR A 189 -8.71 -4.83 -12.39
C THR A 189 -8.06 -4.70 -13.77
N GLU A 190 -8.86 -4.81 -14.82
CA GLU A 190 -8.41 -4.65 -16.20
C GLU A 190 -7.92 -3.20 -16.48
N ALA A 191 -8.59 -2.17 -15.92
CA ALA A 191 -8.12 -0.80 -16.02
C ALA A 191 -6.78 -0.58 -15.28
N ILE A 192 -6.57 -1.25 -14.14
CA ILE A 192 -5.30 -1.24 -13.41
C ILE A 192 -4.19 -1.93 -14.21
N ILE A 193 -4.46 -3.06 -14.86
CA ILE A 193 -3.48 -3.74 -15.73
C ILE A 193 -3.01 -2.78 -16.83
N ARG A 194 -3.93 -2.16 -17.56
CA ARG A 194 -3.59 -1.15 -18.57
C ARG A 194 -2.83 0.04 -18.00
N ALA A 195 -3.20 0.51 -16.80
CA ALA A 195 -2.49 1.61 -16.15
C ALA A 195 -1.05 1.21 -15.76
N CYS A 196 -0.82 -0.03 -15.34
CA CYS A 196 0.52 -0.56 -15.09
C CYS A 196 1.35 -0.58 -16.37
N GLU A 197 0.80 -1.13 -17.46
CA GLU A 197 1.48 -1.18 -18.76
C GLU A 197 1.82 0.22 -19.27
N GLN A 198 0.86 1.15 -19.24
CA GLN A 198 1.08 2.53 -19.68
C GLN A 198 2.17 3.22 -18.86
N LYS A 199 2.14 3.06 -17.53
CA LYS A 199 3.18 3.62 -16.64
C LYS A 199 4.53 2.97 -16.91
N GLN A 200 4.59 1.66 -17.15
CA GLN A 200 5.84 0.99 -17.48
C GLN A 200 6.40 1.48 -18.82
N SER A 201 5.61 1.52 -19.89
CA SER A 201 6.07 2.00 -21.20
C SER A 201 6.54 3.45 -21.16
N HIS A 202 5.82 4.32 -20.45
CA HIS A 202 6.25 5.72 -20.31
C HIS A 202 7.51 5.85 -19.43
N TRP A 203 7.72 4.94 -18.46
CA TRP A 203 8.94 4.91 -17.65
C TRP A 203 10.15 4.48 -18.47
N GLU A 204 9.98 3.45 -19.32
CA GLU A 204 11.00 2.99 -20.26
C GLU A 204 11.35 4.10 -21.27
N ALA A 205 10.35 4.80 -21.81
CA ALA A 205 10.58 5.96 -22.70
C ALA A 205 11.33 7.11 -22.00
N LEU A 206 10.98 7.40 -20.74
CA LEU A 206 11.67 8.39 -19.92
C LEU A 206 13.14 8.02 -19.73
N CYS A 207 13.43 6.76 -19.39
CA CYS A 207 14.80 6.26 -19.21
C CYS A 207 15.59 6.23 -20.52
N GLY A 208 14.93 5.95 -21.65
CA GLY A 208 15.56 5.99 -22.97
C GLY A 208 15.91 7.40 -23.45
N THR A 209 15.10 8.40 -23.07
CA THR A 209 15.35 9.81 -23.42
C THR A 209 16.33 10.49 -22.47
N HIS A 210 16.36 10.06 -21.20
CA HIS A 210 17.20 10.62 -20.16
C HIS A 210 18.02 9.52 -19.49
N GLU A 211 19.25 9.33 -19.97
CA GLU A 211 20.18 8.27 -19.53
C GLU A 211 20.33 8.15 -17.99
N LYS A 212 20.25 9.29 -17.29
CA LYS A 212 20.40 9.34 -15.81
C LYS A 212 19.07 9.34 -15.05
N ALA A 213 17.91 9.27 -15.69
CA ALA A 213 16.61 9.37 -15.02
C ALA A 213 16.42 8.26 -13.99
N ALA A 214 16.62 6.99 -14.35
CA ALA A 214 16.49 5.86 -13.44
C ALA A 214 17.41 6.01 -12.21
N LYS A 215 18.67 6.39 -12.43
CA LYS A 215 19.64 6.62 -11.35
C LYS A 215 19.21 7.76 -10.43
N ASN A 216 18.86 8.91 -10.98
CA ASN A 216 18.46 10.09 -10.19
C ASN A 216 17.20 9.82 -9.35
N TYR A 217 16.23 9.10 -9.91
CA TYR A 217 14.99 8.75 -9.20
C TYR A 217 15.25 7.70 -8.10
N LEU A 218 16.16 6.75 -8.34
CA LEU A 218 16.57 5.78 -7.34
C LEU A 218 17.32 6.46 -6.19
N GLU A 219 18.29 7.34 -6.50
CA GLU A 219 19.01 8.11 -5.49
C GLU A 219 18.06 8.97 -4.64
N GLU A 220 17.06 9.62 -5.25
CA GLU A 220 16.02 10.37 -4.54
C GLU A 220 15.16 9.46 -3.65
N TYR A 221 14.75 8.29 -4.15
CA TYR A 221 13.99 7.31 -3.38
C TYR A 221 14.80 6.76 -2.20
N GLU A 222 16.09 6.52 -2.42
CA GLU A 222 17.00 5.99 -1.40
C GLU A 222 17.44 7.02 -0.37
N ALA A 223 17.29 8.31 -0.69
CA ALA A 223 17.67 9.39 0.20
C ALA A 223 16.94 9.29 1.56
N PRO A 224 17.64 9.48 2.69
CA PRO A 224 17.01 9.48 3.99
C PRO A 224 15.98 10.62 4.08
N ALA A 225 14.73 10.28 4.42
CA ALA A 225 13.62 11.23 4.54
C ALA A 225 13.88 12.41 5.50
N ASN A 226 14.93 12.34 6.33
CA ASN A 226 15.29 13.36 7.31
C ASN A 226 16.11 14.52 6.74
N ALA A 227 16.65 14.43 5.51
CA ALA A 227 17.43 15.52 4.93
C ALA A 227 16.59 16.80 4.64
N ASN A 228 15.26 16.68 4.60
CA ASN A 228 14.35 17.80 4.30
C ASN A 228 13.56 18.34 5.51
N VAL A 229 13.77 17.82 6.73
CA VAL A 229 12.97 18.23 7.91
C VAL A 229 13.69 19.25 8.80
N GLU A 230 14.99 19.51 8.62
CA GLU A 230 15.75 20.45 9.47
C GLU A 230 15.58 21.95 9.10
N GLY A 231 14.71 22.31 8.15
CA GLY A 231 14.65 23.68 7.61
C GLY A 231 13.41 24.52 7.92
N THR A 232 12.32 23.96 8.47
CA THR A 232 11.09 24.75 8.68
C THR A 232 10.86 24.97 10.17
N PRO A 233 11.15 26.17 10.72
CA PRO A 233 10.72 26.50 12.07
C PRO A 233 9.20 26.43 12.11
N SER A 234 8.70 25.48 12.90
CA SER A 234 7.29 25.38 13.24
C SER A 234 6.84 26.72 13.85
N PRO A 235 5.82 27.41 13.29
CA PRO A 235 5.33 28.64 13.91
C PRO A 235 4.82 28.28 15.30
N ALA A 236 5.41 28.96 16.29
CA ALA A 236 5.17 28.76 17.71
C ALA A 236 3.67 28.60 18.00
N ALA A 237 3.28 27.41 18.45
CA ALA A 237 2.03 27.23 19.16
C ALA A 237 2.13 28.09 20.43
N SER A 238 1.35 29.16 20.46
CA SER A 238 1.17 30.02 21.62
C SER A 238 0.73 29.17 22.80
N VAL A 239 1.64 28.98 23.75
CA VAL A 239 1.37 28.42 25.06
C VAL A 239 0.52 29.43 25.83
N THR A 240 -0.80 29.26 25.80
CA THR A 240 -1.66 29.78 26.85
C THR A 240 -1.77 28.73 27.94
N SER A 241 -1.05 29.01 29.03
CA SER A 241 -1.12 28.33 30.30
C SER A 241 -2.42 28.64 31.05
N ARG A 242 -2.76 27.78 32.03
CA ARG A 242 -3.88 27.80 33.00
C ARG A 242 -5.15 27.07 32.51
N SER A 243 -5.84 26.24 33.31
CA SER A 243 -5.88 26.12 34.77
C SER A 243 -6.10 24.67 35.19
N LYS A 244 -5.40 24.25 36.24
CA LYS A 244 -5.67 23.04 37.03
C LYS A 244 -7.05 23.19 37.69
N ASN A 245 -7.87 22.13 37.67
CA ASN A 245 -8.75 21.68 38.75
C ASN A 245 -9.72 20.61 38.24
N SER A 246 -9.55 19.36 38.69
CA SER A 246 -10.68 18.50 39.12
C SER A 246 -10.17 17.25 39.83
N PRO A 247 -10.91 16.69 40.80
CA PRO A 247 -10.37 15.95 41.92
C PRO A 247 -10.32 14.43 41.72
N ARG A 248 -9.45 13.83 42.54
CA ARG A 248 -9.34 12.40 42.84
C ARG A 248 -10.65 11.86 43.44
N LEU A 249 -11.18 10.80 42.84
CA LEU A 249 -11.93 9.70 43.45
C LEU A 249 -11.31 8.44 42.84
N GLY A 250 -10.75 7.49 43.56
CA GLY A 250 -11.32 6.79 44.70
C GLY A 250 -11.42 5.33 44.28
N ALA A 251 -10.50 4.50 44.78
CA ALA A 251 -10.34 3.08 44.46
C ALA A 251 -11.59 2.24 44.80
N LEU A 252 -11.81 1.11 44.09
CA LEU A 252 -12.17 -0.17 44.75
C LEU A 252 -12.06 -1.43 43.83
N ARG A 253 -11.22 -2.37 44.30
CA ARG A 253 -11.37 -3.85 44.44
C ARG A 253 -11.84 -4.78 43.29
N LYS A 254 -10.92 -5.71 42.96
CA LYS A 254 -10.97 -7.20 43.03
C LYS A 254 -12.25 -7.97 42.64
N LYS A 255 -12.09 -8.94 41.71
CA LYS A 255 -12.39 -10.41 41.80
C LYS A 255 -11.94 -11.05 40.48
N ILE A 256 -10.93 -11.94 40.45
CA ILE A 256 -10.99 -13.42 40.63
C ILE A 256 -12.12 -14.06 39.81
N PHE A 257 -11.76 -14.82 38.77
CA PHE A 257 -12.35 -16.14 38.47
C PHE A 257 -11.42 -16.98 37.59
N SER A 258 -11.13 -18.18 38.08
CA SER A 258 -10.68 -19.40 37.39
C SER A 258 -11.54 -19.66 36.14
N GLY A 259 -11.07 -20.17 35.02
CA GLY A 259 -10.30 -21.41 34.81
C GLY A 259 -11.21 -22.40 34.07
N SER A 260 -10.76 -22.93 32.92
CA SER A 260 -11.13 -24.25 32.39
C SER A 260 -10.28 -24.56 31.16
N LYS A 261 -9.51 -25.65 31.25
CA LYS A 261 -8.88 -26.34 30.13
C LYS A 261 -9.94 -27.27 29.52
N SER A 262 -10.04 -27.29 28.20
CA SER A 262 -10.81 -28.29 27.45
C SER A 262 -9.88 -28.97 26.46
N THR A 263 -9.54 -30.21 26.78
CA THR A 263 -8.92 -31.21 25.91
C THR A 263 -9.92 -31.65 24.83
N LEU A 264 -9.54 -31.56 23.55
CA LEU A 264 -10.26 -32.18 22.44
C LEU A 264 -9.46 -33.40 21.97
N ASN A 265 -10.07 -34.57 22.13
CA ASN A 265 -9.64 -35.84 21.55
C ASN A 265 -10.03 -35.86 20.06
N LEU A 266 -9.14 -36.40 19.23
CA LEU A 266 -9.41 -36.85 17.86
C LEU A 266 -9.67 -38.37 17.88
N PRO A 267 -10.66 -38.89 17.14
CA PRO A 267 -10.74 -40.31 16.83
C PRO A 267 -9.92 -40.67 15.58
N GLU A 268 -9.48 -41.93 15.55
CA GLU A 268 -8.74 -42.64 14.49
C GLU A 268 -9.50 -42.73 13.16
#